data_AF-A0A336LM60-F1
#
_entry.id   AF-A0A336LM60-F1
#
_cell.length_a   1.000
_cell.length_b   1.000
_cell.length_c   1.000
_cell.angle_alpha   90.00
_cell.angle_beta   90.00
_cell.angle_gamma   90.00
#
_symmetry.space_group_name_H-M   'P 1'
#
loop_
_entity.id
_entity.type
_entity.pdbx_description
1 polymer ?
#
loop_
_entity_poly.entity_id
_entity_poly.type
_entity_poly.pdbx_seq_one_letter_code
_entity_poly.pdbx_strand_id
1 'polypeptide(L)'
;IRGPPFVHKSQNGGVAYIHSSSQGQLVFETYIVFFLYALVVFGMILLTECAQQTDKRKGKIMAIVGLTLVCVFFSLLLSIFRSKAGGYPYSFLFK
;
A
#
# COMPACT_ATOMS: atom_id res chain seq x y z
N ILE A 1 -12.90 4.22 -18.84
CA ILE A 1 -13.04 4.43 -20.30
C ILE A 1 -12.57 3.20 -21.11
N ARG A 2 -11.44 2.53 -20.76
CA ARG A 2 -10.97 1.30 -21.46
C ARG A 2 -11.49 -0.05 -20.92
N GLY A 3 -12.23 -0.05 -19.80
CA GLY A 3 -12.87 -1.25 -19.23
C GLY A 3 -11.94 -2.46 -19.07
N PRO A 4 -10.78 -2.34 -18.40
CA PRO A 4 -9.84 -3.45 -18.27
C PRO A 4 -10.45 -4.63 -17.50
N PRO A 5 -10.03 -5.87 -17.79
CA PRO A 5 -10.56 -7.06 -17.12
C PRO A 5 -10.30 -7.01 -15.60
N PHE A 6 -11.24 -7.59 -14.83
CA PHE A 6 -11.15 -7.62 -13.37
C PHE A 6 -9.98 -8.47 -12.87
N VAL A 7 -9.68 -9.56 -13.57
CA VAL A 7 -8.60 -10.51 -13.30
C VAL A 7 -8.10 -11.03 -14.65
N HIS A 8 -6.78 -11.16 -14.82
CA HIS A 8 -6.19 -11.85 -15.97
C HIS A 8 -5.66 -13.21 -15.51
N LYS A 9 -6.07 -14.29 -16.17
CA LYS A 9 -5.48 -15.62 -15.93
C LYS A 9 -4.14 -15.69 -16.65
N SER A 10 -3.09 -16.11 -15.96
CA SER A 10 -1.77 -16.35 -16.56
C SER A 10 -1.85 -17.51 -17.55
N GLN A 11 -1.00 -17.47 -18.59
CA GLN A 11 -0.92 -18.48 -19.66
C GLN A 11 -0.59 -19.90 -19.15
N ASN A 12 -0.12 -20.03 -17.89
CA ASN A 12 0.20 -21.31 -17.23
C ASN A 12 -0.86 -21.79 -16.22
N GLY A 13 -2.10 -21.29 -16.28
CA GLY A 13 -3.18 -21.75 -15.38
C GLY A 13 -3.10 -21.21 -13.94
N GLY A 14 -2.11 -20.39 -13.63
CA GLY A 14 -2.03 -19.62 -12.38
C GLY A 14 -2.81 -18.30 -12.47
N VAL A 15 -3.49 -17.92 -11.39
CA VAL A 15 -4.15 -16.62 -11.31
C VAL A 15 -3.09 -15.55 -11.08
N ALA A 16 -2.78 -14.74 -12.10
CA ALA A 16 -1.85 -13.63 -11.96
C ALA A 16 -2.61 -12.41 -11.41
N TYR A 17 -2.45 -12.15 -10.12
CA TYR A 17 -3.08 -11.01 -9.44
C TYR A 17 -2.37 -9.67 -9.70
N ILE A 18 -1.18 -9.69 -10.32
CA ILE A 18 -0.36 -8.51 -10.61
C ILE A 18 0.10 -8.61 -12.08
N HIS A 19 -0.26 -7.62 -12.89
CA HIS A 19 0.19 -7.53 -14.28
C HIS A 19 1.58 -6.86 -14.30
N SER A 20 2.60 -7.57 -14.76
CA SER A 20 4.00 -7.09 -14.84
C SER A 20 4.24 -5.98 -15.88
N SER A 21 3.18 -5.34 -16.39
CA SER A 21 3.27 -4.27 -17.41
C SER A 21 2.84 -2.94 -16.81
N SER A 22 3.64 -1.90 -17.02
CA SER A 22 3.35 -0.53 -16.57
C SER A 22 2.12 0.10 -17.24
N GLN A 23 1.62 -0.47 -18.35
CA GLN A 23 0.42 0.04 -19.05
C GLN A 23 -0.86 -0.75 -18.73
N GLY A 24 -0.75 -1.97 -18.18
CA GLY A 24 -1.89 -2.78 -17.79
C GLY A 24 -2.31 -2.46 -16.36
N GLN A 25 -3.56 -2.12 -16.13
CA GLN A 25 -4.10 -1.89 -14.79
C GLN A 25 -5.35 -2.74 -14.63
N LEU A 26 -5.29 -3.70 -13.72
CA LEU A 26 -6.46 -4.50 -13.36
C LEU A 26 -7.32 -3.70 -12.39
N VAL A 27 -8.64 -3.91 -12.45
CA VAL A 27 -9.57 -3.27 -11.50
C VAL A 27 -9.25 -3.71 -10.07
N PHE A 28 -8.86 -4.98 -9.90
CA PHE A 28 -8.45 -5.53 -8.60
C PHE A 28 -7.18 -4.87 -8.03
N GLU A 29 -6.17 -4.60 -8.85
CA GLU A 29 -4.97 -3.85 -8.43
C GLU A 29 -5.35 -2.47 -7.89
N THR A 30 -6.35 -1.82 -8.49
CA THR A 30 -6.78 -0.49 -8.09
C THR A 30 -7.45 -0.51 -6.71
N TYR A 31 -8.26 -1.53 -6.40
CA TYR A 31 -8.85 -1.68 -5.06
C TYR A 31 -7.79 -1.93 -3.99
N ILE A 32 -6.77 -2.76 -4.29
CA ILE A 32 -5.66 -3.00 -3.36
C ILE A 32 -4.90 -1.70 -3.09
N VAL A 33 -4.51 -0.98 -4.15
CA VAL A 33 -3.77 0.28 -4.03
C VAL A 33 -4.60 1.32 -3.25
N PHE A 34 -5.89 1.45 -3.56
CA PHE A 34 -6.80 2.33 -2.82
C PHE A 34 -6.83 2.00 -1.33
N PHE A 35 -6.99 0.73 -0.98
CA PHE A 35 -7.02 0.29 0.42
C PHE A 35 -5.70 0.55 1.14
N LEU A 36 -4.56 0.30 0.47
CA LEU A 36 -3.24 0.60 1.02
C LEU A 36 -3.03 2.11 1.27
N TYR A 37 -3.46 2.96 0.34
CA TYR A 37 -3.42 4.41 0.53
C TYR A 37 -4.32 4.85 1.70
N ALA A 38 -5.52 4.30 1.82
CA ALA A 38 -6.43 4.59 2.93
C ALA A 38 -5.79 4.22 4.29
N LEU A 39 -5.10 3.08 4.37
CA LEU A 39 -4.39 2.66 5.57
C LEU A 39 -3.22 3.60 5.89
N VAL A 40 -2.42 4.02 4.91
CA VAL A 40 -1.35 4.99 5.14
C VAL A 40 -1.89 6.32 5.69
N VAL A 41 -2.99 6.82 5.10
CA VAL A 41 -3.66 8.05 5.58
C VAL A 41 -4.19 7.85 7.00
N PHE A 42 -4.79 6.70 7.30
CA PHE A 42 -5.25 6.40 8.65
C PHE A 42 -4.09 6.38 9.66
N GLY A 43 -2.93 5.82 9.30
CA GLY A 43 -1.72 5.88 10.12
C GLY A 43 -1.26 7.32 10.38
N MET A 44 -1.32 8.19 9.37
CA MET A 44 -0.98 9.62 9.51
C MET A 44 -1.97 10.38 10.41
N ILE A 45 -3.26 10.06 10.33
CA ILE A 45 -4.29 10.63 11.22
C ILE A 45 -4.01 10.23 12.66
N LEU A 46 -3.74 8.95 12.94
CA LEU A 46 -3.38 8.49 14.29
C LEU A 46 -2.14 9.18 14.85
N LEU A 47 -1.14 9.45 14.02
CA LEU A 47 0.05 10.21 14.43
C LEU A 47 -0.29 11.67 14.78
N THR A 48 -1.21 12.28 14.04
CA THR A 48 -1.65 13.66 14.29
C THR A 48 -2.48 13.75 15.57
N GLU A 49 -3.43 12.83 15.74
CA GLU A 49 -4.30 12.73 16.92
C GLU A 49 -3.49 12.41 18.19
N CYS A 50 -2.43 11.62 18.09
CA CYS A 50 -1.53 11.37 19.21
C CYS A 50 -0.96 12.67 19.80
N ALA A 51 -0.66 13.68 18.97
CA ALA A 51 -0.07 14.93 19.44
C ALA A 51 -1.06 15.79 20.26
N GLN A 52 -2.37 15.60 20.04
CA GLN A 52 -3.42 16.34 20.75
C GLN A 52 -3.88 15.63 22.04
N GLN A 53 -3.36 14.45 22.34
CA GLN A 53 -3.84 13.63 23.44
C GLN A 53 -3.26 14.02 24.79
N THR A 54 -4.13 14.23 25.78
CA THR A 54 -3.77 14.60 27.15
C THR A 54 -3.11 13.44 27.91
N ASP A 55 -3.54 12.21 27.64
CA ASP A 55 -3.02 11.00 28.28
C ASP A 55 -1.73 10.51 27.60
N LYS A 56 -0.57 10.72 28.26
CA LYS A 56 0.75 10.32 27.73
C LYS A 56 0.86 8.84 27.33
N ARG A 57 0.21 7.94 28.09
CA ARG A 57 0.18 6.49 27.77
C ARG A 57 -0.60 6.19 26.49
N LYS A 58 -1.79 6.78 26.35
CA LYS A 58 -2.65 6.57 25.17
C LYS A 58 -2.01 7.20 23.93
N GLY A 59 -1.49 8.42 24.06
CA GLY A 59 -0.70 9.08 23.02
C GLY A 59 0.46 8.19 22.55
N LYS A 60 1.30 7.70 23.48
CA LYS A 60 2.41 6.81 23.11
C LYS A 60 1.98 5.56 22.33
N ILE A 61 0.87 4.93 22.73
CA ILE A 61 0.34 3.75 22.00
C ILE A 61 -0.12 4.16 20.60
N MET A 62 -0.87 5.26 20.48
CA MET A 62 -1.33 5.77 19.18
C MET A 62 -0.16 6.17 18.26
N ALA A 63 0.90 6.76 18.81
CA ALA A 63 2.12 7.05 18.06
C ALA A 63 2.79 5.79 17.52
N ILE A 64 2.98 4.78 18.36
CA ILE A 64 3.64 3.53 17.97
C ILE A 64 2.81 2.80 16.91
N VAL A 65 1.49 2.72 17.12
CA VAL A 65 0.58 2.10 16.15
C VAL A 65 0.58 2.87 14.84
N GLY A 66 0.40 4.19 14.88
CA GLY A 66 0.40 5.04 13.68
C GLY A 66 1.71 4.96 12.89
N LEU A 67 2.86 4.99 13.59
CA LEU A 67 4.17 4.87 12.96
C LEU A 67 4.36 3.50 12.30
N THR A 68 3.99 2.43 13.00
CA THR A 68 4.06 1.06 12.46
C THR A 68 3.20 0.92 11.21
N LEU A 69 1.99 1.48 11.25
CA LEU A 69 1.03 1.44 10.15
C LEU A 69 1.58 2.18 8.93
N VAL A 70 2.09 3.41 9.11
CA VAL A 70 2.72 4.17 8.03
C VAL A 70 3.92 3.42 7.46
N CYS A 71 4.87 2.98 8.29
CA CYS A 71 6.08 2.32 7.81
C CYS A 71 5.79 1.02 7.04
N VAL A 72 4.88 0.17 7.54
CA VAL A 72 4.57 -1.11 6.90
C VAL A 72 3.81 -0.91 5.59
N PHE A 73 2.70 -0.16 5.62
CA PHE A 73 1.84 -0.01 4.44
C PHE A 73 2.47 0.87 3.35
N PHE A 74 3.25 1.88 3.73
CA PHE A 74 4.04 2.65 2.78
C PHE A 74 5.13 1.80 2.10
N SER A 75 5.76 0.90 2.85
CA SER A 75 6.72 -0.06 2.28
C SER A 75 6.07 -1.04 1.30
N LEU A 76 4.88 -1.55 1.62
CA LEU A 76 4.12 -2.42 0.72
C LEU A 76 3.70 -1.70 -0.56
N LEU A 77 3.29 -0.44 -0.45
CA LEU A 77 2.96 0.40 -1.60
C LEU A 77 4.18 0.60 -2.51
N LEU A 78 5.36 0.91 -1.95
CA LEU A 78 6.61 1.01 -2.70
C LEU A 78 7.02 -0.32 -3.35
N SER A 79 6.80 -1.45 -2.68
CA SER A 79 7.09 -2.79 -3.25
C SER A 79 6.21 -3.11 -4.45
N ILE A 80 4.90 -2.82 -4.38
CA ILE A 80 3.97 -2.98 -5.51
C ILE A 80 4.37 -2.04 -6.66
N PHE A 81 4.71 -0.79 -6.35
CA PHE A 81 5.16 0.18 -7.35
C PHE A 81 6.42 -0.30 -8.07
N ARG A 82 7.41 -0.81 -7.32
CA ARG A 82 8.65 -1.37 -7.86
C ARG A 82 8.39 -2.59 -8.75
N SER A 83 7.49 -3.49 -8.35
CA SER A 83 7.13 -4.66 -9.15
C SER A 83 6.57 -4.28 -10.52
N LYS A 84 6.01 -3.07 -10.67
CA LYS A 84 5.41 -2.58 -11.91
C LYS A 84 6.33 -1.65 -12.70
N ALA A 85 7.17 -0.88 -12.01
CA ALA A 85 8.22 -0.04 -12.58
C ALA A 85 9.58 -0.72 -12.41
N GLY A 86 9.94 -1.60 -13.36
CA GLY A 86 11.14 -2.45 -13.34
C GLY A 86 12.51 -1.75 -13.29
N GLY A 87 12.56 -0.45 -13.00
CA GLY A 87 13.77 0.35 -12.81
C GLY A 87 13.85 1.10 -11.48
N TYR A 88 12.89 0.93 -10.54
CA TYR A 88 12.92 1.65 -9.27
C TYR A 88 13.90 1.01 -8.26
N PRO A 89 15.01 1.68 -7.88
CA PRO A 89 16.08 1.06 -7.09
C PRO A 89 15.84 1.15 -5.58
N TYR A 90 14.87 1.94 -5.12
CA TYR A 90 14.66 2.20 -3.70
C TYR A 90 13.64 1.24 -3.08
N SER A 91 13.97 0.75 -1.88
CA SER A 91 13.11 -0.10 -1.07
C SER A 91 13.25 0.35 0.38
N PHE A 92 12.14 0.61 1.06
CA PHE A 92 12.19 1.11 2.43
C PHE A 92 12.38 -0.01 3.45
N LEU A 93 11.60 -1.09 3.38
CA LEU A 93 11.63 -2.17 4.36
C LEU A 93 11.46 -3.57 3.75
N PHE A 94 10.66 -3.70 2.70
CA PHE A 94 10.49 -4.93 1.94
C PHE A 94 11.01 -4.74 0.51
N LYS A 95 11.68 -5.76 -0.02
CA LYS A 95 12.30 -5.74 -1.34
C LYS A 95 11.30 -6.01 -2.46
#